data_AF-A0A5C4QRB9-F1
#
_entry.id   AF-A0A5C4QRB9-F1
#
_cell.length_a   1.000
_cell.length_b   1.000
_cell.length_c   1.000
_cell.angle_alpha   90.00
_cell.angle_beta   90.00
_cell.angle_gamma   90.00
#
_symmetry.space_group_name_H-M   'P 1'
#
loop_
_entity.id
_entity.type
_entity.pdbx_description
1 polymer ?
#
loop_
_entity_poly.entity_id
_entity_poly.type
_entity_poly.pdbx_seq_one_letter_code
_entity_poly.pdbx_strand_id
1 'polypeptide(L)'
;MTDVHHLRDNPARYYEVLGRVMSALRETGALNGATHLDWWQGAGGRSWEIEWQGGPFPAEVAARLLGVPESGVDDDQGEHAVRGLISTGRGENEHAHMVVLDVPVNLRAIDPIGTRQVWATLTLPQG
;
A
#
# COMPACT_ATOMS: atom_id res chain seq x y z
N MET A 1 -6.38 22.10 16.29
CA MET A 1 -5.09 22.25 15.58
C MET A 1 -4.28 21.03 15.92
N THR A 2 -4.18 20.09 15.00
CA THR A 2 -3.50 18.81 15.23
C THR A 2 -2.01 19.02 14.95
N ASP A 3 -1.17 18.82 15.97
CA ASP A 3 0.29 18.94 15.89
C ASP A 3 0.82 17.88 14.91
N VAL A 4 1.29 18.32 13.75
CA VAL A 4 1.88 17.43 12.73
C VAL A 4 3.34 17.21 13.12
N HIS A 5 3.60 16.16 13.89
CA HIS A 5 4.97 15.81 14.31
C HIS A 5 5.83 15.48 13.08
N HIS A 6 6.89 16.26 12.88
CA HIS A 6 7.82 16.11 11.76
C HIS A 6 8.79 14.95 12.04
N LEU A 7 9.34 14.33 10.99
CA LEU A 7 10.42 13.30 11.10
C LEU A 7 11.59 13.76 11.95
N ARG A 8 11.86 15.07 11.99
CA ARG A 8 12.93 15.67 12.79
C ARG A 8 12.71 15.50 14.29
N ASP A 9 11.46 15.40 14.73
CA ASP A 9 11.11 15.36 16.15
C ASP A 9 11.05 13.92 16.67
N ASN A 10 10.72 12.96 15.80
CA ASN A 10 10.70 11.53 16.14
C ASN A 10 11.06 10.64 14.93
N PRO A 11 12.34 10.54 14.57
CA PRO A 11 12.77 9.72 13.43
C PRO A 11 12.50 8.22 13.66
N ALA A 12 12.52 7.76 14.92
CA ALA A 12 12.26 6.36 15.27
C ALA A 12 10.85 5.93 14.86
N ARG A 13 9.82 6.75 15.15
CA ARG A 13 8.43 6.47 14.73
C ARG A 13 8.31 6.37 13.20
N TYR A 14 8.96 7.26 12.46
CA TYR A 14 8.88 7.23 10.99
C TYR A 14 9.55 6.00 10.39
N TYR A 15 10.72 5.58 10.89
CA TYR A 15 11.34 4.33 10.45
C TYR A 15 10.57 3.09 10.92
N GLU A 16 9.94 3.13 12.09
CA GLU A 16 9.04 2.06 12.55
C GLU A 16 7.86 1.89 11.57
N VAL A 17 7.26 3.00 11.13
CA VAL A 17 6.19 2.98 10.13
C VAL A 17 6.66 2.31 8.83
N LEU A 18 7.81 2.72 8.29
CA LEU A 18 8.36 2.09 7.08
C LEU A 18 8.58 0.59 7.29
N GLY A 19 9.16 0.19 8.43
CA GLY A 19 9.40 -1.20 8.77
C GLY A 19 8.11 -2.03 8.84
N ARG A 20 7.05 -1.51 9.46
CA ARG A 20 5.73 -2.18 9.52
C ARG A 20 5.11 -2.37 8.14
N VAL A 21 5.17 -1.33 7.29
CA VAL A 21 4.65 -1.42 5.91
C VAL A 21 5.42 -2.45 5.10
N MET A 22 6.76 -2.42 5.14
CA MET A 22 7.59 -3.38 4.42
C MET A 22 7.40 -4.83 4.90
N SER A 23 7.26 -5.04 6.21
CA SER A 23 6.95 -6.38 6.75
C SER A 23 5.59 -6.86 6.24
N ALA A 24 4.57 -6.02 6.31
CA ALA A 24 3.24 -6.36 5.84
C ALA A 24 3.21 -6.66 4.33
N LEU A 25 3.88 -5.84 3.48
CA LEU A 25 4.00 -6.09 2.04
C LEU A 25 4.60 -7.47 1.75
N ARG A 26 5.62 -7.87 2.52
CA ARG A 26 6.28 -9.18 2.40
C ARG A 26 5.37 -10.31 2.87
N GLU A 27 4.74 -10.17 4.03
CA GLU A 27 3.92 -11.20 4.66
C GLU A 27 2.66 -11.52 3.84
N THR A 28 2.02 -10.48 3.28
CA THR A 28 0.81 -10.66 2.48
C THR A 28 1.09 -11.02 1.02
N GLY A 29 2.36 -10.96 0.58
CA GLY A 29 2.71 -11.07 -0.83
C GLY A 29 1.99 -10.02 -1.70
N ALA A 30 1.71 -8.84 -1.15
CA ALA A 30 0.82 -7.87 -1.79
C ALA A 30 1.38 -7.35 -3.12
N LEU A 31 2.70 -7.43 -3.34
CA LEU A 31 3.40 -6.97 -4.55
C LEU A 31 3.79 -8.12 -5.50
N ASN A 32 3.12 -9.28 -5.42
CA ASN A 32 3.39 -10.36 -6.36
C ASN A 32 3.24 -9.89 -7.82
N GLY A 33 4.27 -10.13 -8.63
CA GLY A 33 4.34 -9.68 -10.03
C GLY A 33 4.85 -8.25 -10.21
N ALA A 34 5.10 -7.50 -9.13
CA ALA A 34 5.79 -6.22 -9.20
C ALA A 34 7.32 -6.42 -9.32
N THR A 35 7.97 -5.41 -9.90
CA THR A 35 9.41 -5.28 -10.04
C THR A 35 9.83 -3.89 -9.55
N HIS A 36 11.12 -3.71 -9.22
CA HIS A 36 11.69 -2.42 -8.82
C HIS A 36 10.89 -1.68 -7.73
N LEU A 37 11.03 -2.13 -6.48
CA LEU A 37 10.44 -1.46 -5.33
C LEU A 37 11.39 -0.37 -4.82
N ASP A 38 10.93 0.87 -4.81
CA ASP A 38 11.63 2.03 -4.27
C ASP A 38 10.82 2.70 -3.16
N TRP A 39 11.52 3.36 -2.23
CA TRP A 39 10.90 4.14 -1.17
C TRP A 39 11.75 5.33 -0.78
N TRP A 40 11.10 6.46 -0.51
CA TRP A 40 11.77 7.69 -0.10
C TRP A 40 10.88 8.55 0.77
N GLN A 41 11.48 9.55 1.41
CA GLN A 41 10.75 10.51 2.23
C GLN A 41 10.04 11.53 1.32
N GLY A 42 8.72 11.64 1.48
CA GLY A 42 7.90 12.63 0.78
C GLY A 42 7.64 13.88 1.63
N ALA A 43 7.08 14.92 0.99
CA ALA A 43 6.60 16.14 1.64
C ALA A 43 7.55 16.77 2.69
N GLY A 44 8.87 16.76 2.43
CA GLY A 44 9.88 17.29 3.34
C GLY A 44 10.07 16.46 4.62
N GLY A 45 9.90 15.14 4.53
CA GLY A 45 10.01 14.19 5.64
C GLY A 45 8.68 13.92 6.36
N ARG A 46 7.54 14.39 5.86
CA ARG A 46 6.26 14.18 6.56
C ARG A 46 5.48 12.95 6.08
N SER A 47 5.98 12.28 5.04
CA SER A 47 5.36 11.07 4.50
C SER A 47 6.42 10.10 4.04
N TRP A 48 6.00 8.85 3.85
CA TRP A 48 6.71 7.89 3.02
C TRP A 48 6.06 7.78 1.65
N GLU A 49 6.88 7.78 0.62
CA GLU A 49 6.48 7.39 -0.73
C GLU A 49 7.01 5.98 -0.97
N ILE A 50 6.16 5.08 -1.46
CA ILE A 50 6.50 3.71 -1.84
C ILE A 50 6.02 3.49 -3.27
N GLU A 51 6.94 3.13 -4.15
CA GLU A 51 6.69 2.97 -5.57
C GLU A 51 7.15 1.60 -6.05
N TRP A 52 6.40 1.01 -6.97
CA TRP A 52 6.82 -0.20 -7.68
C TRP A 52 6.45 -0.12 -9.17
N GLN A 53 7.08 -0.98 -9.97
CA GLN A 53 6.81 -1.13 -11.40
C GLN A 53 6.06 -2.43 -11.70
N GLY A 54 5.01 -2.35 -12.51
CA GLY A 54 4.13 -3.48 -12.80
C GLY A 54 3.33 -3.92 -11.58
N GLY A 55 2.95 -5.20 -11.54
CA GLY A 55 2.23 -5.74 -10.38
C GLY A 55 0.87 -5.08 -10.12
N PRO A 56 0.31 -5.21 -8.91
CA PRO A 56 -1.06 -4.83 -8.61
C PRO A 56 -1.28 -3.32 -8.49
N PHE A 57 -2.54 -2.90 -8.57
CA PHE A 57 -2.91 -1.51 -8.34
C PHE A 57 -2.66 -1.12 -6.87
N PRO A 58 -2.21 0.10 -6.57
CA PRO A 58 -1.98 0.54 -5.20
C PRO A 58 -3.19 0.45 -4.27
N ALA A 59 -4.41 0.59 -4.81
CA ALA A 59 -5.62 0.41 -4.03
C ALA A 59 -5.84 -1.06 -3.59
N GLU A 60 -5.48 -2.04 -4.44
CA GLU A 60 -5.52 -3.46 -4.10
C GLU A 60 -4.48 -3.79 -3.03
N VAL A 61 -3.28 -3.23 -3.17
CA VAL A 61 -2.20 -3.34 -2.16
C VAL A 61 -2.66 -2.76 -0.83
N ALA A 62 -3.20 -1.53 -0.82
CA ALA A 62 -3.70 -0.88 0.39
C ALA A 62 -4.80 -1.70 1.06
N ALA A 63 -5.78 -2.21 0.30
CA ALA A 63 -6.84 -3.06 0.83
C ALA A 63 -6.30 -4.34 1.48
N ARG A 64 -5.33 -5.02 0.85
CA ARG A 64 -4.67 -6.21 1.42
C ARG A 64 -3.91 -5.89 2.71
N LEU A 65 -3.18 -4.77 2.75
CA LEU A 65 -2.43 -4.36 3.94
C LEU A 65 -3.34 -3.98 5.11
N LEU A 66 -4.52 -3.43 4.83
CA LEU A 66 -5.53 -3.07 5.82
C LEU A 66 -6.39 -4.25 6.27
N GLY A 67 -6.18 -5.44 5.70
CA GLY A 67 -6.99 -6.62 5.98
C GLY A 67 -8.45 -6.48 5.55
N VAL A 68 -8.73 -5.61 4.56
CA VAL A 68 -10.08 -5.50 3.99
C VAL A 68 -10.29 -6.75 3.13
N PRO A 69 -11.20 -7.66 3.49
CA PRO A 69 -11.39 -8.88 2.72
C PRO A 69 -11.90 -8.51 1.32
N GLU A 70 -11.25 -9.05 0.28
CA GLU A 70 -11.83 -9.09 -1.05
C GLU A 70 -13.09 -9.97 -0.95
N SER A 71 -14.26 -9.33 -0.77
CA SER A 71 -15.61 -9.93 -0.64
C SER A 71 -15.63 -11.48 -0.65
N GLY A 72 -15.63 -12.11 0.54
CA GLY A 72 -16.06 -13.52 0.65
C GLY A 72 -15.30 -14.46 1.60
N VAL A 73 -14.31 -14.02 2.38
CA VAL A 73 -13.70 -14.90 3.38
C VAL A 73 -13.62 -14.19 4.73
N ASP A 74 -14.41 -14.69 5.66
CA ASP A 74 -14.34 -14.46 7.09
C ASP A 74 -13.23 -15.35 7.66
N ASP A 75 -12.11 -14.76 8.12
CA ASP A 75 -11.41 -15.27 9.30
C ASP A 75 -10.35 -14.29 9.82
N ASP A 76 -10.33 -14.19 11.16
CA ASP A 76 -9.30 -13.66 12.06
C ASP A 76 -8.87 -12.17 11.95
N GLN A 77 -9.55 -11.32 12.73
CA GLN A 77 -9.08 -9.96 13.08
C GLN A 77 -7.85 -10.04 14.01
N GLY A 78 -6.71 -10.45 13.47
CA GLY A 78 -5.42 -10.13 14.05
C GLY A 78 -5.24 -8.61 14.07
N GLU A 79 -4.60 -8.06 15.11
CA GLU A 79 -4.28 -6.63 15.20
C GLU A 79 -3.48 -6.19 13.96
N HIS A 80 -4.16 -5.68 12.93
CA HIS A 80 -3.48 -5.22 11.73
C HIS A 80 -2.51 -4.11 12.11
N ALA A 81 -1.22 -4.33 11.85
CA ALA A 81 -0.14 -3.37 12.12
C ALA A 81 -0.31 -2.04 11.37
N VAL A 82 -1.23 -2.02 10.40
CA VAL A 82 -1.58 -0.91 9.50
C VAL A 82 -3.06 -0.62 9.69
N ARG A 83 -3.38 0.59 10.14
CA ARG A 83 -4.73 1.18 10.07
C ARG A 83 -4.71 2.20 8.93
N GLY A 84 -5.83 2.53 8.32
CA GLY A 84 -5.79 3.48 7.21
C GLY A 84 -7.11 3.70 6.49
N LEU A 85 -7.20 4.88 5.86
CA LEU A 85 -8.26 5.27 4.94
C LEU A 85 -7.71 5.13 3.52
N ILE A 86 -8.37 4.35 2.67
CA ILE A 86 -8.04 4.29 1.24
C ILE A 86 -8.64 5.53 0.58
N SER A 87 -7.78 6.49 0.22
CA SER A 87 -8.15 7.61 -0.66
C SER A 87 -7.52 7.37 -2.02
N THR A 88 -8.34 7.00 -3.01
CA THR A 88 -7.94 6.91 -4.41
C THR A 88 -7.81 8.32 -4.98
N GLY A 89 -6.61 8.70 -5.44
CA GLY A 89 -6.36 10.01 -6.04
C GLY A 89 -7.02 10.17 -7.41
N ARG A 90 -7.10 11.41 -7.92
CA ARG A 90 -7.48 11.69 -9.32
C ARG A 90 -6.36 11.19 -10.24
N GLY A 91 -6.52 9.99 -10.78
CA GLY A 91 -5.48 9.17 -11.43
C GLY A 91 -5.71 7.73 -11.00
N GLU A 92 -6.79 7.15 -11.51
CA GLU A 92 -7.77 6.34 -10.77
C GLU A 92 -7.24 4.99 -10.25
N ASN A 93 -6.06 4.58 -10.73
CA ASN A 93 -5.50 3.25 -10.49
C ASN A 93 -4.00 3.25 -10.14
N GLU A 94 -3.30 4.38 -10.20
CA GLU A 94 -1.83 4.43 -10.05
C GLU A 94 -1.39 4.91 -8.67
N HIS A 95 -2.32 5.32 -7.81
CA HIS A 95 -2.02 5.88 -6.50
C HIS A 95 -3.00 5.42 -5.41
N ALA A 96 -2.48 5.18 -4.22
CA ALA A 96 -3.27 5.00 -3.01
C ALA A 96 -2.59 5.67 -1.81
N HIS A 97 -3.38 6.05 -0.81
CA HIS A 97 -2.90 6.72 0.39
C HIS A 97 -3.31 5.90 1.60
N MET A 98 -2.44 5.82 2.61
CA MET A 98 -2.68 5.16 3.90
C MET A 98 -2.07 6.01 5.03
N VAL A 99 -2.47 5.77 6.28
CA VAL A 99 -1.92 6.48 7.45
C VAL A 99 -1.56 5.47 8.53
N VAL A 100 -0.28 5.25 8.75
CA VAL A 100 0.21 4.26 9.72
C VAL A 100 0.83 4.97 10.90
N LEU A 101 0.32 4.73 12.12
CA LEU A 101 0.77 5.43 13.35
C LEU A 101 0.81 6.96 13.19
N ASP A 102 -0.25 7.52 12.57
CA ASP A 102 -0.39 8.96 12.23
C ASP A 102 0.64 9.50 11.22
N VAL A 103 1.40 8.62 10.55
CA VAL A 103 2.32 8.98 9.47
C VAL A 103 1.69 8.63 8.11
N PRO A 104 1.54 9.61 7.20
CA PRO A 104 1.09 9.38 5.83
C PRO A 104 2.05 8.47 5.05
N VAL A 105 1.48 7.50 4.34
CA VAL A 105 2.18 6.61 3.41
C VAL A 105 1.45 6.65 2.08
N ASN A 106 2.17 7.07 1.04
CA ASN A 106 1.68 7.19 -0.31
C ASN A 106 2.23 6.01 -1.11
N LEU A 107 1.32 5.29 -1.76
CA LEU A 107 1.62 4.17 -2.62
C LEU A 107 1.45 4.59 -4.07
N ARG A 108 2.38 4.19 -4.92
CA ARG A 108 2.34 4.44 -6.36
C ARG A 108 2.75 3.20 -7.13
N ALA A 109 2.07 2.96 -8.24
CA ALA A 109 2.49 1.95 -9.20
C ALA A 109 2.73 2.60 -10.57
N ILE A 110 3.79 2.17 -11.24
CA ILE A 110 4.07 2.50 -12.64
C ILE A 110 3.61 1.32 -13.49
N ASP A 111 2.76 1.57 -14.48
CA ASP A 111 2.16 0.55 -15.36
C ASP A 111 1.52 -0.64 -14.60
N PRO A 112 0.65 -0.40 -13.59
CA PRO A 112 0.04 -1.49 -12.83
C PRO A 112 -0.89 -2.34 -13.68
N ILE A 113 -0.90 -3.64 -13.38
CA ILE A 113 -1.84 -4.63 -13.91
C ILE A 113 -2.65 -5.17 -12.74
N GLY A 114 -3.92 -4.77 -12.67
CA GLY A 114 -4.79 -5.21 -11.58
C GLY A 114 -4.95 -6.71 -11.51
N THR A 115 -5.07 -7.24 -10.30
CA THR A 115 -5.25 -8.69 -10.09
C THR A 115 -6.45 -9.19 -10.90
N ARG A 116 -7.60 -8.50 -10.86
CA ARG A 116 -8.79 -8.87 -11.64
C ARG A 116 -8.55 -8.95 -13.16
N GLN A 117 -7.66 -8.13 -13.70
CA GLN A 117 -7.33 -8.13 -15.13
C GLN A 117 -6.49 -9.35 -15.53
N VAL A 118 -5.58 -9.77 -14.65
CA VAL A 118 -4.82 -11.03 -14.81
C VAL A 118 -5.77 -12.23 -14.75
N TRP A 119 -6.68 -12.28 -13.78
CA TRP A 119 -7.66 -13.36 -13.65
C TRP A 119 -8.58 -13.43 -14.88
N ALA A 120 -9.11 -12.29 -15.36
CA ALA A 120 -9.93 -12.24 -16.57
C ALA A 120 -9.21 -12.81 -17.80
N THR A 121 -7.91 -12.54 -17.93
CA THR A 121 -7.07 -13.06 -19.03
C THR A 121 -6.84 -14.57 -18.93
N LEU A 122 -6.69 -15.11 -17.71
CA LEU A 122 -6.49 -16.53 -17.47
C LEU A 122 -7.79 -17.37 -17.57
N THR A 123 -8.95 -16.75 -17.36
CA THR A 123 -10.26 -17.43 -17.43
C THR A 123 -10.90 -17.42 -18.82
N LEU A 124 -10.32 -16.72 -19.80
CA LEU A 124 -10.79 -16.78 -21.18
C LEU A 124 -10.31 -18.09 -21.83
N PRO A 125 -11.21 -18.94 -22.37
CA PRO A 125 -10.79 -20.11 -23.13
C PRO A 125 -10.02 -19.61 -24.35
N GLN A 126 -8.79 -20.09 -24.53
CA GLN A 126 -8.03 -19.87 -25.76
C GLN A 126 -8.78 -20.63 -26.87
N GLY A 127 -9.54 -19.89 -27.66
CA GLY A 127 -10.23 -20.37 -28.85
C GLY A 127 -9.28 -20.55 -30.02
#